data_AF-A0A662FZM5-F1
#
_entry.id   AF-A0A662FZM5-F1
#
_cell.length_a   1.000
_cell.length_b   1.000
_cell.length_c   1.000
_cell.angle_alpha   90.00
_cell.angle_beta   90.00
_cell.angle_gamma   90.00
#
_symmetry.space_group_name_H-M   'P 1'
#
loop_
_entity.id
_entity.type
_entity.pdbx_description
1 polymer ?
#
loop_
_entity_poly.entity_id
_entity_poly.type
_entity_poly.pdbx_seq_one_letter_code
_entity_poly.pdbx_strand_id
1 'polypeptide(L)'
;MSERARSLYNTASTLLEDGKYAEAFVLAYAGLKLLKLEKTLEDLWNDFMSTGRIEEEDAVQAIDLLRRSLGIRKEPIIEIELNEIDLGILGVAVIAMILTVLSGDPFWLLPLWTNVISIPCIACALSIFVERVVRKSKRIYLEEG
;
A
#
# COMPACT_ATOMS: atom_id res chain seq x y z
N MET A 1 10.24 -20.83 -16.99
CA MET A 1 8.77 -20.64 -17.10
C MET A 1 8.26 -19.62 -16.10
N SER A 2 8.73 -19.64 -14.85
CA SER A 2 8.37 -18.66 -13.82
C SER A 2 8.68 -17.21 -14.20
N GLU A 3 9.78 -16.90 -14.89
CA GLU A 3 10.11 -15.52 -15.30
C GLU A 3 9.09 -14.89 -16.23
N ARG A 4 8.52 -15.64 -17.17
CA ARG A 4 7.48 -15.12 -18.07
C ARG A 4 6.18 -14.84 -17.32
N ALA A 5 5.77 -15.76 -16.45
CA ALA A 5 4.62 -15.56 -15.58
C ALA A 5 4.83 -14.40 -14.59
N ARG A 6 6.06 -14.17 -14.13
CA ARG A 6 6.44 -13.04 -13.27
C ARG A 6 6.42 -11.70 -14.01
N SER A 7 6.88 -11.68 -15.27
CA SER A 7 6.75 -10.50 -16.14
C SER A 7 5.28 -10.14 -16.37
N LEU A 8 4.45 -11.16 -16.69
CA LEU A 8 3.00 -10.99 -16.84
C LEU A 8 2.34 -10.47 -15.56
N TYR A 9 2.73 -10.99 -14.39
CA TYR A 9 2.25 -10.51 -13.11
C TYR A 9 2.58 -9.02 -12.87
N ASN A 10 3.82 -8.60 -13.16
CA ASN A 10 4.22 -7.21 -12.98
C ASN A 10 3.40 -6.29 -13.89
N THR A 11 3.25 -6.64 -15.17
CA THR A 11 2.45 -5.85 -16.12
C THR A 11 0.96 -5.85 -15.75
N ALA A 12 0.41 -6.99 -15.33
CA ALA A 12 -0.97 -7.07 -14.87
C ALA A 12 -1.22 -6.18 -13.64
N SER A 13 -0.27 -6.13 -12.71
CA SER A 13 -0.35 -5.29 -11.51
C SER A 13 -0.36 -3.80 -11.86
N THR A 14 0.52 -3.36 -12.77
CA THR A 14 0.52 -1.97 -13.25
C THR A 14 -0.78 -1.60 -13.96
N LEU A 15 -1.35 -2.51 -14.76
CA LEU A 15 -2.63 -2.26 -15.43
C LEU A 15 -3.80 -2.19 -14.46
N LEU A 16 -3.74 -2.94 -13.36
CA LEU A 16 -4.72 -2.84 -12.28
C LEU A 16 -4.67 -1.45 -11.62
N GLU A 17 -3.48 -0.96 -11.30
CA GLU A 17 -3.28 0.40 -10.75
C GLU A 17 -3.77 1.49 -11.71
N ASP A 18 -3.63 1.28 -13.02
CA ASP A 18 -4.12 2.17 -14.07
C ASP A 18 -5.65 2.07 -14.33
N GLY A 19 -6.37 1.19 -13.60
CA GLY A 19 -7.81 0.96 -13.77
C GLY A 19 -8.19 0.15 -15.03
N LYS A 20 -7.22 -0.50 -15.67
CA LYS A 20 -7.41 -1.33 -16.87
C LYS A 20 -7.68 -2.78 -16.50
N TYR A 21 -8.83 -3.01 -15.88
CA TYR A 21 -9.18 -4.30 -15.25
C TYR A 21 -9.25 -5.47 -16.24
N ALA A 22 -9.81 -5.26 -17.44
CA ALA A 22 -9.93 -6.30 -18.45
C ALA A 22 -8.56 -6.77 -18.95
N GLU A 23 -7.66 -5.83 -19.27
CA GLU A 23 -6.30 -6.14 -19.71
C GLU A 23 -5.49 -6.78 -18.59
N ALA A 24 -5.64 -6.30 -17.36
CA ALA A 24 -5.01 -6.86 -16.18
C ALA A 24 -5.43 -8.33 -15.96
N PHE A 25 -6.73 -8.62 -16.04
CA PHE A 25 -7.26 -9.98 -15.93
C PHE A 25 -6.73 -10.91 -17.02
N VAL A 26 -6.73 -10.47 -18.28
CA VAL A 26 -6.23 -11.29 -19.40
C VAL A 26 -4.77 -11.69 -19.20
N LEU A 27 -3.93 -10.76 -18.74
CA LEU A 27 -2.53 -11.06 -18.43
C LEU A 27 -2.38 -11.97 -17.22
N ALA A 28 -3.20 -11.79 -16.19
CA ALA A 28 -3.21 -12.66 -15.01
C ALA A 28 -3.60 -14.10 -15.39
N TYR A 29 -4.66 -14.27 -16.18
CA TYR A 29 -5.12 -15.55 -16.69
C TYR A 29 -4.07 -16.22 -17.60
N ALA A 30 -3.42 -15.46 -18.49
CA ALA A 30 -2.32 -15.96 -19.31
C ALA A 30 -1.14 -16.44 -18.45
N GLY A 31 -0.81 -15.72 -17.37
CA GLY A 31 0.19 -16.10 -16.40
C GLY A 31 -0.15 -17.41 -15.69
N LEU A 32 -1.41 -17.58 -15.26
CA LEU A 32 -1.90 -18.80 -14.63
C LEU A 32 -1.92 -19.99 -15.59
N LYS A 33 -2.26 -19.76 -16.86
CA LYS A 33 -2.20 -20.78 -17.92
C LYS A 33 -0.77 -21.28 -18.17
N LEU A 34 0.23 -20.41 -18.09
CA LEU A 34 1.64 -20.82 -18.15
C LEU A 34 2.06 -21.69 -16.95
N LEU A 35 1.38 -21.53 -15.81
CA LEU A 35 1.58 -22.31 -14.60
C LEU A 35 0.67 -23.55 -14.50
N LYS A 36 -0.22 -23.77 -15.48
CA LYS A 36 -1.23 -24.85 -15.49
C LYS A 36 -2.23 -24.79 -14.33
N LEU A 37 -2.57 -23.57 -13.89
CA LEU A 37 -3.48 -23.29 -12.77
C LEU A 37 -4.72 -22.50 -13.21
N GLU A 38 -5.00 -22.45 -14.51
CA GLU A 38 -6.12 -21.69 -15.10
C GLU A 38 -7.50 -22.20 -14.70
N LYS A 39 -7.62 -23.48 -14.31
CA LYS A 39 -8.89 -24.12 -13.94
C LYS A 39 -9.66 -23.36 -12.86
N THR A 40 -8.95 -22.65 -11.99
CA THR A 40 -9.56 -21.89 -10.89
C THR A 40 -10.31 -20.65 -11.37
N LEU A 41 -10.02 -20.16 -12.57
CA LEU A 41 -10.65 -18.98 -13.19
C LEU A 41 -11.38 -19.32 -14.48
N GLU A 42 -11.58 -20.60 -14.80
CA GLU A 42 -12.15 -21.02 -16.08
C GLU A 42 -13.60 -20.54 -16.25
N ASP A 43 -14.40 -20.61 -15.18
CA ASP A 43 -15.77 -20.09 -15.17
C ASP A 43 -15.79 -18.57 -15.36
N LEU A 44 -14.87 -17.88 -14.68
CA LEU A 44 -14.74 -16.41 -14.72
C LEU A 44 -14.24 -15.93 -16.08
N TRP A 45 -13.34 -16.70 -16.71
CA TRP A 45 -12.90 -16.49 -18.09
C TRP A 45 -14.04 -16.68 -19.10
N ASN A 46 -14.87 -17.72 -18.91
CA ASN A 46 -16.02 -17.97 -19.77
C ASN A 46 -17.05 -16.84 -19.66
N ASP A 47 -17.29 -16.35 -18.44
CA ASP A 47 -18.19 -15.23 -18.22
C ASP A 47 -17.66 -13.94 -18.88
N PHE A 48 -16.38 -13.62 -18.67
CA PHE A 48 -15.69 -12.51 -19.34
C PHE A 48 -15.79 -12.59 -20.87
N MET A 49 -15.59 -13.77 -21.45
CA MET A 49 -15.70 -13.98 -22.90
C MET A 49 -17.14 -13.80 -23.42
N SER A 50 -18.14 -13.99 -22.56
CA SER A 50 -19.55 -13.87 -22.93
C SER A 50 -20.09 -12.44 -22.78
N THR A 51 -19.67 -11.73 -21.73
CA THR A 51 -20.17 -10.39 -21.38
C THR A 51 -19.24 -9.28 -21.83
N GLY A 52 -17.95 -9.59 -22.04
CA GLY A 52 -16.89 -8.61 -22.29
C GLY A 52 -16.63 -7.66 -21.11
N ARG A 53 -17.21 -7.94 -19.94
CA ARG A 53 -17.10 -7.10 -18.74
C ARG A 53 -16.33 -7.84 -17.67
N ILE A 54 -15.56 -7.06 -16.93
CA ILE A 54 -14.87 -7.55 -15.75
C ILE A 54 -14.88 -6.47 -14.69
N GLU A 55 -15.17 -6.87 -13.46
CA GLU A 55 -15.14 -5.97 -12.33
C GLU A 55 -13.73 -5.89 -11.75
N GLU A 56 -13.48 -4.85 -10.96
CA GLU A 56 -12.19 -4.69 -10.28
C GLU A 56 -11.88 -5.89 -9.38
N GLU A 57 -12.89 -6.40 -8.67
CA GLU A 57 -12.77 -7.53 -7.75
C GLU A 57 -12.28 -8.80 -8.46
N ASP A 58 -12.78 -9.06 -9.67
CA ASP A 58 -12.38 -10.20 -10.51
C ASP A 58 -10.91 -10.09 -10.98
N ALA A 59 -10.51 -8.89 -11.41
CA ALA A 59 -9.15 -8.62 -11.83
C ALA A 59 -8.18 -8.75 -10.64
N VAL A 60 -8.55 -8.22 -9.47
CA VAL A 60 -7.79 -8.37 -8.23
C VAL A 60 -7.65 -9.85 -7.87
N GLN A 61 -8.74 -10.62 -7.91
CA GLN A 61 -8.73 -12.04 -7.59
C GLN A 61 -7.77 -12.83 -8.50
N ALA A 62 -7.80 -12.57 -9.81
CA ALA A 62 -6.95 -13.23 -10.77
C ALA A 62 -5.46 -12.93 -10.55
N ILE A 63 -5.13 -11.67 -10.28
CA ILE A 63 -3.75 -11.23 -9.98
C ILE A 63 -3.27 -11.81 -8.65
N ASP A 64 -4.12 -11.87 -7.63
CA ASP A 64 -3.79 -12.44 -6.32
C ASP A 64 -3.48 -13.94 -6.42
N LEU A 65 -4.28 -14.68 -7.22
CA LEU A 65 -4.04 -16.08 -7.54
C LEU A 65 -2.70 -16.27 -8.27
N LEU A 66 -2.40 -15.45 -9.27
CA LEU A 66 -1.11 -15.50 -9.98
C LEU A 66 0.05 -15.20 -9.02
N ARG A 67 -0.10 -14.19 -8.15
CA ARG A 67 0.90 -13.82 -7.13
C ARG A 67 1.22 -14.99 -6.22
N ARG A 68 0.19 -15.61 -5.63
CA ARG A 68 0.31 -16.78 -4.74
C ARG A 68 1.00 -17.95 -5.45
N SER A 69 0.62 -18.19 -6.70
CA SER A 69 1.19 -19.26 -7.54
C SER A 69 2.67 -19.04 -7.85
N LEU A 70 3.12 -17.79 -7.91
CA LEU A 70 4.52 -17.42 -8.10
C LEU A 70 5.33 -17.41 -6.79
N GLY A 71 4.69 -17.65 -5.63
CA GLY A 71 5.34 -17.56 -4.32
C GLY A 71 5.79 -16.14 -3.96
N ILE A 72 5.23 -15.13 -4.62
CA ILE A 72 5.53 -13.73 -4.33
C ILE A 72 4.78 -13.39 -3.05
N ARG A 73 5.53 -13.19 -1.96
CA ARG A 73 4.94 -12.66 -0.72
C ARG A 73 4.37 -11.29 -1.00
N LYS A 74 3.14 -11.05 -0.53
CA LYS A 74 2.52 -9.72 -0.56
C LYS A 74 3.46 -8.80 0.20
N GLU A 75 4.06 -7.81 -0.45
CA GLU A 75 4.67 -6.72 0.29
C GLU A 75 3.51 -6.09 1.08
N PRO A 76 3.62 -5.96 2.41
CA PRO A 76 2.54 -5.39 3.19
C PRO A 76 2.34 -3.96 2.68
N ILE A 77 1.25 -3.75 1.96
CA ILE A 77 0.76 -2.42 1.62
C ILE A 77 0.38 -1.85 2.98
N ILE A 78 1.29 -1.07 3.56
CA ILE A 78 0.98 -0.30 4.76
C ILE A 78 0.03 0.79 4.28
N GLU A 79 -1.27 0.46 4.23
CA GLU A 79 -2.31 1.46 4.14
C GLU A 79 -2.23 2.30 5.42
N ILE A 80 -1.45 3.37 5.34
CA ILE A 80 -1.47 4.44 6.33
C ILE A 80 -2.81 5.15 6.12
N GLU A 81 -3.88 4.57 6.66
CA GLU A 81 -5.10 5.32 6.97
C GLU A 81 -4.69 6.44 7.93
N LEU A 82 -4.40 7.60 7.36
CA LEU A 82 -4.13 8.83 8.09
C LEU A 82 -5.43 9.21 8.80
N ASN A 83 -5.55 8.77 10.05
CA ASN A 83 -6.64 9.17 10.92
C ASN A 83 -6.55 10.70 11.17
N GLU A 84 -7.68 11.37 11.44
CA GLU A 84 -7.72 12.83 11.67
C GLU A 84 -6.71 13.29 12.74
N ILE A 85 -6.42 12.41 13.70
CA ILE A 85 -5.41 12.61 14.75
C ILE A 85 -3.99 12.69 14.18
N ASP A 86 -3.65 11.84 13.21
CA ASP A 86 -2.32 11.81 12.59
C ASP A 86 -2.13 13.03 11.66
N LEU A 87 -3.22 13.51 11.04
CA LEU A 87 -3.24 14.79 10.31
C LEU A 87 -3.02 15.99 11.24
N GLY A 88 -3.62 15.96 12.43
CA GLY A 88 -3.40 16.96 13.48
C GLY A 88 -1.94 17.01 13.97
N ILE A 89 -1.32 15.84 14.17
CA ILE A 89 0.09 15.73 14.56
C ILE A 89 1.01 16.28 13.46
N LEU A 90 0.73 15.92 12.20
CA LEU A 90 1.50 16.39 11.05
C LEU A 90 1.33 17.91 10.85
N GLY A 91 0.13 18.43 11.10
CA GLY A 91 -0.15 19.87 11.12
C GLY A 91 0.65 20.63 12.17
N VAL A 92 0.77 20.12 13.41
CA VAL A 92 1.59 20.73 14.46
C VAL A 92 3.08 20.73 14.08
N ALA A 93 3.57 19.64 13.49
CA ALA A 93 4.95 19.55 13.02
C ALA A 93 5.24 20.53 11.86
N VAL A 94 4.32 20.66 10.91
CA VAL A 94 4.43 21.62 9.79
C VAL A 94 4.34 23.06 10.29
N ILE A 95 3.44 23.37 11.23
CA ILE A 95 3.35 24.72 11.82
C ILE A 95 4.63 25.07 12.60
N ALA A 96 5.17 24.13 13.38
CA ALA A 96 6.44 24.32 14.08
C ALA A 96 7.60 24.55 13.10
N MET A 97 7.64 23.80 12.00
CA MET A 97 8.65 23.95 10.93
C MET A 97 8.50 25.29 10.20
N ILE A 98 7.28 25.68 9.84
CA ILE A 98 6.97 26.98 9.22
C ILE A 98 7.38 28.12 10.14
N LEU A 99 7.07 28.03 11.44
CA LEU A 99 7.48 29.02 12.43
C LEU A 99 9.01 29.13 12.52
N THR A 100 9.74 28.01 12.49
CA THR A 100 11.22 28.02 12.48
C THR A 100 11.82 28.58 11.19
N VAL A 101 11.17 28.36 10.05
CA VAL A 101 11.66 28.84 8.74
C VAL A 101 11.34 30.32 8.53
N LEU A 102 10.14 30.78 8.91
CA LEU A 102 9.74 32.19 8.85
C LEU A 102 10.51 33.07 9.84
N SER A 103 10.93 32.52 10.98
CA SER A 103 11.80 33.25 11.90
C SER A 103 13.20 33.47 11.34
N GLY A 104 13.62 32.76 10.29
CA GLY A 104 14.98 32.86 9.72
C GLY A 104 16.12 32.38 10.64
N ASP A 105 15.79 32.10 11.90
CA ASP A 105 16.72 31.72 12.94
C ASP A 105 16.85 30.18 13.06
N PRO A 106 18.07 29.65 13.16
CA PRO A 106 18.31 28.26 13.52
C PRO A 106 17.59 27.88 14.82
N PHE A 107 17.15 26.63 14.96
CA PHE A 107 16.49 26.09 16.16
C PHE A 107 17.23 26.38 17.51
N TRP A 108 18.53 26.66 17.42
CA TRP A 108 19.43 27.02 18.53
C TRP A 108 19.31 28.47 19.01
N LEU A 109 18.64 29.36 18.25
CA LEU A 109 18.42 30.77 18.56
C LEU A 109 16.98 31.07 19.03
N LEU A 110 16.10 30.07 19.00
CA LEU A 110 14.78 30.18 19.59
C LEU A 110 14.89 30.38 21.11
N PRO A 111 13.96 31.14 21.73
CA PRO A 111 13.92 31.28 23.17
C PRO A 111 13.93 29.91 23.87
N LEU A 112 14.72 29.77 24.94
CA LEU A 112 14.87 28.48 25.65
C LEU A 112 13.51 27.87 26.06
N TRP A 113 12.53 28.70 26.41
CA TRP A 113 11.18 28.25 26.79
C TRP A 113 10.42 27.59 25.63
N THR A 114 10.58 28.07 24.39
CA THR A 114 9.98 27.44 23.21
C THR A 114 10.56 26.05 22.94
N ASN A 115 11.87 25.87 23.15
CA ASN A 115 12.52 24.57 22.99
C ASN A 115 12.14 23.59 24.11
N VAL A 116 12.00 24.07 25.35
CA VAL A 116 11.58 23.25 26.50
C VAL A 116 10.17 22.68 26.32
N ILE A 117 9.28 23.38 25.61
CA ILE A 117 7.90 22.92 25.39
C ILE A 117 7.79 22.10 24.09
N SER A 118 8.46 22.52 23.01
CA SER A 118 8.31 21.87 21.70
C SER A 118 8.97 20.49 21.63
N ILE A 119 10.16 20.32 22.22
CA ILE A 119 10.91 19.06 22.20
C ILE A 119 10.12 17.89 22.83
N PRO A 120 9.57 18.01 24.05
CA PRO A 120 8.78 16.91 24.63
C PRO A 120 7.49 16.66 23.85
N CYS A 121 6.83 17.69 23.30
CA CYS A 121 5.65 17.50 22.47
C CYS A 121 5.97 16.72 21.17
N ILE A 122 7.07 17.05 20.49
CA ILE A 122 7.53 16.35 19.29
C ILE A 122 7.93 14.91 19.63
N ALA A 123 8.65 14.69 20.74
CA ALA A 123 9.04 13.35 21.18
C ALA A 123 7.82 12.48 21.54
N CYS A 124 6.82 13.03 22.23
CA CYS A 124 5.56 12.35 22.51
C CYS A 124 4.78 12.02 21.23
N ALA A 125 4.72 12.94 20.26
CA ALA A 125 4.06 12.70 18.99
C ALA A 125 4.73 11.57 18.20
N LEU A 126 6.06 11.59 18.09
CA LEU A 126 6.83 10.55 17.40
C LEU A 126 6.70 9.19 18.08
N SER A 127 6.72 9.14 19.42
CA SER A 127 6.57 7.88 20.16
C SER A 127 5.17 7.27 19.98
N ILE A 128 4.11 8.07 20.03
CA ILE A 128 2.74 7.61 19.74
C ILE A 128 2.64 7.12 18.30
N PHE A 129 3.24 7.84 17.34
CA PHE A 129 3.22 7.46 15.93
C PHE A 129 3.92 6.10 15.72
N VAL A 130 5.14 5.94 16.25
CA VAL A 130 5.88 4.68 16.18
C VAL A 130 5.09 3.54 16.83
N GLU A 131 4.49 3.77 18.00
CA GLU A 131 3.70 2.75 18.68
C GLU A 131 2.46 2.33 17.88
N ARG A 132 1.79 3.28 17.23
CA ARG A 132 0.64 3.01 16.35
C ARG A 132 1.06 2.21 15.12
N VAL A 133 2.15 2.59 14.46
CA VAL A 133 2.69 1.87 13.30
C VAL A 133 3.08 0.44 13.70
N VAL A 134 3.76 0.26 14.84
CA VAL A 134 4.14 -1.07 15.35
C VAL A 134 2.92 -1.92 15.70
N ARG A 135 1.89 -1.34 16.33
CA ARG A 135 0.65 -2.06 16.64
C ARG A 135 -0.12 -2.46 15.37
N LYS A 136 -0.23 -1.56 14.38
CA LYS A 136 -0.90 -1.85 13.10
C LYS A 136 -0.14 -2.95 12.34
N SER A 137 1.20 -2.85 12.30
CA SER A 137 2.06 -3.88 11.70
C SER A 137 1.89 -5.25 12.37
N LYS A 138 1.92 -5.34 13.71
CA LYS A 138 1.70 -6.60 14.44
C LYS A 138 0.32 -7.22 14.18
N ARG A 139 -0.72 -6.40 14.02
CA ARG A 139 -2.08 -6.89 13.77
C ARG A 139 -2.18 -7.56 12.39
N ILE A 140 -1.59 -6.95 11.37
CA ILE A 140 -1.52 -7.52 10.00
C ILE A 140 -0.81 -8.88 10.01
N TYR A 141 0.30 -9.01 10.74
CA TYR A 141 1.02 -10.29 10.86
C TYR A 141 0.24 -11.40 11.57
N LEU A 142 -0.72 -11.07 12.45
CA LEU A 142 -1.54 -12.05 13.17
C LEU A 142 -2.77 -12.50 12.37
N GLU A 143 -3.22 -11.72 11.38
CA GLU A 143 -4.35 -12.08 10.52
C GLU A 143 -3.92 -12.95 9.32
N GLU A 144 -2.62 -13.00 9.01
CA GLU A 144 -2.06 -13.79 7.89
C GLU A 144 -1.47 -15.16 8.29
N GLY A 145 -1.50 -15.55 9.57
CA GLY A 145 -0.96 -16.82 10.09
C GLY A 145 -2.03 -17.80 10.55
#